data_AF-A0A972MPC7-F1
#
_entry.id   AF-A0A972MPC7-F1
#
_cell.length_a   1.000
_cell.length_b   1.000
_cell.length_c   1.000
_cell.angle_alpha   90.00
_cell.angle_beta   90.00
_cell.angle_gamma   90.00
#
_symmetry.space_group_name_H-M   'P 1'
#
loop_
_entity.id
_entity.type
_entity.pdbx_description
1 polymer ?
#
loop_
_entity_poly.entity_id
_entity_poly.type
_entity_poly.pdbx_seq_one_letter_code
_entity_poly.pdbx_strand_id
1 'polypeptide(L)' 'MVSYQEIKRRYKELSRRHHPDLGGDQSQMAQINEAYTILKNYIENYRFSFSEEEILKQFPHVEYLKKFRF' A
#
# COMPACT_ATOMS: atom_id res chain seq x y z
N MET A 1 -4.68 9.85 6.29
CA MET A 1 -4.49 8.49 5.74
C MET A 1 -3.07 8.42 5.18
N VAL A 2 -2.28 7.42 5.56
CA VAL A 2 -0.90 7.29 5.05
C VAL A 2 -0.98 6.71 3.65
N SER A 3 -0.37 7.36 2.66
CA SER A 3 -0.35 6.87 1.28
C SER A 3 0.79 5.87 1.06
N TYR A 4 0.68 5.04 0.02
CA TYR A 4 1.78 4.14 -0.38
C TYR A 4 3.07 4.91 -0.69
N GLN A 5 2.96 6.10 -1.29
CA GLN A 5 4.11 6.95 -1.58
C GLN A 5 4.82 7.40 -0.30
N GLU A 6 4.05 7.72 0.75
CA GLU A 6 4.61 8.08 2.05
C GLU A 6 5.32 6.89 2.72
N ILE A 7 4.74 5.68 2.66
CA ILE A 7 5.38 4.45 3.15
C ILE A 7 6.70 4.18 2.42
N LYS A 8 6.70 4.30 1.09
CA LYS A 8 7.89 4.11 0.25
C LYS A 8 8.97 5.15 0.55
N ARG A 9 8.58 6.40 0.82
CA ARG A 9 9.51 7.47 1.20
C ARG A 9 10.18 7.16 2.53
N ARG A 10 9.39 6.83 3.57
CA ARG A 10 9.91 6.48 4.90
C ARG A 10 10.81 5.25 4.88
N TYR A 11 10.44 4.22 4.11
CA TYR A 11 11.29 3.05 3.89
C TYR A 11 12.67 3.46 3.37
N LYS A 12 12.74 4.26 2.30
CA LYS A 12 14.04 4.73 1.75
C LYS A 12 14.87 5.53 2.76
N GLU A 13 14.23 6.39 3.55
CA GLU A 13 14.90 7.18 4.58
C GLU A 13 15.51 6.29 5.67
N LEU A 14 14.73 5.31 6.16
CA LEU A 14 15.18 4.35 7.17
C LEU A 14 16.25 3.41 6.61
N SER A 15 16.08 2.89 5.39
CA SER A 15 17.07 2.05 4.73
C SER A 15 18.42 2.75 4.58
N ARG A 16 18.45 4.03 4.20
CA ARG A 16 19.72 4.79 4.14
C ARG A 16 20.35 4.99 5.51
N ARG A 17 19.55 5.14 6.56
CA ARG A 17 20.04 5.34 7.93
C ARG A 17 20.62 4.06 8.54
N HIS A 18 20.00 2.91 8.27
CA HIS A 18 20.33 1.64 8.89
C HIS A 18 21.06 0.67 7.95
N HIS A 19 21.51 1.13 6.77
CA HIS A 19 22.21 0.28 5.82
C HIS A 19 23.52 -0.25 6.43
N PRO A 20 23.77 -1.57 6.41
CA PRO A 20 25.00 -2.14 6.96
C PRO A 20 26.26 -1.56 6.31
N ASP A 21 26.26 -1.36 4.99
CA ASP A 21 27.40 -0.75 4.26
C ASP A 21 27.69 0.71 4.67
N LEU A 22 26.75 1.38 5.34
CA LEU A 22 26.92 2.74 5.86
C LEU A 22 27.17 2.76 7.37
N GLY A 23 27.50 1.61 7.97
CA GLY A 23 27.72 1.46 9.41
C GLY A 23 26.43 1.29 10.22
N GLY A 24 25.32 0.97 9.57
CA GLY A 24 24.06 0.65 10.21
C GLY A 24 23.98 -0.79 10.72
N ASP A 25 22.89 -1.11 11.42
CA ASP A 25 22.67 -2.43 12.00
C ASP A 25 21.87 -3.34 11.04
N GLN A 26 22.40 -4.55 10.80
CA GLN A 26 21.79 -5.52 9.90
C GLN A 26 20.42 -6.02 10.41
N SER A 27 20.25 -6.17 11.72
CA SER A 27 18.97 -6.61 12.30
C SER A 27 17.89 -5.55 12.13
N GLN A 28 18.23 -4.28 12.34
CA GLN A 28 17.33 -3.15 12.10
C GLN A 28 16.96 -3.03 10.62
N MET A 29 17.92 -3.18 9.70
CA MET A 29 17.64 -3.18 8.27
C MET A 29 16.70 -4.34 7.89
N ALA A 30 16.88 -5.53 8.47
CA ALA A 30 15.99 -6.67 8.24
C ALA A 30 14.56 -6.39 8.71
N GLN A 31 14.39 -5.81 9.89
CA GLN A 31 13.07 -5.41 10.42
C GLN A 31 12.39 -4.37 9.53
N ILE A 32 13.14 -3.38 9.04
CA ILE A 32 12.63 -2.36 8.11
C ILE A 32 12.13 -3.00 6.80
N ASN A 33 12.90 -3.95 6.26
CA ASN A 33 12.53 -4.68 5.03
C ASN A 33 11.27 -5.53 5.23
N GLU A 34 11.17 -6.23 6.36
CA GLU A 34 10.00 -7.05 6.70
C GLU A 34 8.74 -6.19 6.83
N ALA A 35 8.81 -5.11 7.61
CA ALA A 35 7.69 -4.19 7.79
C ALA A 35 7.23 -3.57 6.47
N TYR A 36 8.16 -3.15 5.61
CA TYR A 36 7.83 -2.63 4.28
C TYR A 36 7.14 -3.68 3.40
N THR A 37 7.62 -4.92 3.44
CA THR A 37 7.03 -6.03 2.68
C THR A 37 5.59 -6.30 3.10
N ILE A 38 5.32 -6.35 4.41
CA ILE A 38 3.96 -6.54 4.95
C ILE A 38 3.03 -5.42 4.46
N LEU A 39 3.45 -4.16 4.61
CA LEU A 39 2.64 -3.00 4.21
C LEU A 39 2.40 -2.96 2.70
N LYS A 40 3.43 -3.24 1.90
CA LYS A 40 3.33 -3.32 0.44
C LYS A 40 2.34 -4.40 0.02
N ASN A 41 2.45 -5.60 0.58
CA ASN A 41 1.54 -6.70 0.28
C ASN A 41 0.11 -6.37 0.67
N TYR A 42 -0.12 -5.75 1.83
CA TYR A 42 -1.45 -5.33 2.26
C TYR A 42 -2.09 -4.33 1.29
N ILE A 43 -1.30 -3.36 0.80
CA ILE A 43 -1.78 -2.33 -0.12
C ILE A 43 -2.01 -2.89 -1.53
N GLU A 44 -1.10 -3.73 -2.03
CA GLU A 44 -1.21 -4.31 -3.38
C GLU A 44 -2.31 -5.37 -3.47
N ASN A 45 -2.55 -6.13 -2.41
CA ASN A 45 -3.54 -7.21 -2.37
C ASN A 45 -4.82 -6.81 -1.65
N TYR A 46 -5.17 -5.52 -1.66
CA TYR A 46 -6.45 -5.08 -1.11
C TYR A 46 -7.58 -5.78 -1.87
N ARG A 47 -8.24 -6.75 -1.21
CA ARG A 47 -9.20 -7.69 -1.81
C ARG A 47 -10.39 -7.02 -2.50
N PHE A 48 -10.63 -5.75 -2.20
CA PHE A 48 -11.71 -4.94 -2.74
C PHE A 48 -11.14 -3.58 -3.15
N SER A 49 -10.91 -3.36 -4.44
CA SER A 49 -10.74 -1.99 -4.88
C SER A 49 -12.11 -1.32 -4.87
N PHE A 50 -12.25 -0.13 -4.26
CA PHE A 50 -13.47 0.67 -4.39
C PHE A 50 -13.53 1.40 -5.74
N SER A 51 -12.88 0.84 -6.77
CA SER A 51 -12.98 1.36 -8.12
C SER A 51 -14.39 1.12 -8.64
N GLU A 52 -14.86 2.01 -9.49
CA GLU A 52 -16.15 1.85 -10.15
C GLU A 52 -16.23 0.52 -10.92
N GLU A 53 -15.13 0.11 -11.55
CA GLU A 53 -15.02 -1.15 -12.29
C GLU A 53 -15.22 -2.38 -11.39
N GLU A 54 -14.63 -2.40 -10.20
CA GLU A 54 -14.75 -3.52 -9.27
C GLU A 54 -16.16 -3.59 -8.65
N ILE A 55 -16.76 -2.43 -8.35
CA ILE A 55 -18.15 -2.35 -7.89
C ILE A 55 -19.11 -2.87 -8.97
N LEU A 56 -18.90 -2.48 -10.23
CA LEU A 56 -19.72 -2.95 -11.36
C LEU A 56 -19.55 -4.45 -11.62
N LYS A 57 -18.36 -5.02 -11.42
CA LYS A 57 -18.15 -6.49 -11.51
C LYS A 57 -18.91 -7.25 -10.43
N GLN A 58 -18.90 -6.77 -9.20
CA GLN A 58 -19.52 -7.46 -8.07
C GLN A 58 -21.04 -7.33 -8.07
N PHE A 59 -21.57 -6.23 -8.61
CA PHE A 59 -22.99 -5.96 -8.66
C PHE A 59 -23.37 -5.45 -10.06
N PRO A 60 -23.47 -6.31 -11.08
CA PRO A 60 -23.73 -5.89 -12.46
C PRO A 60 -25.06 -5.13 -12.64
N HIS A 61 -25.97 -5.22 -11.69
CA HIS A 61 -27.26 -4.52 -11.70
C HIS A 61 -27.22 -3.11 -11.10
N VAL A 62 -26.11 -2.60 -10.53
CA VAL A 62 -26.08 -1.24 -9.92
C VAL A 62 -26.06 -0.08 -10.92
N GLU A 63 -26.15 -0.34 -12.23
CA GLU A 63 -26.31 0.72 -13.23
C GLU A 63 -27.45 1.70 -12.87
N TYR A 64 -28.48 1.25 -12.15
CA TYR A 64 -29.60 2.09 -11.73
C TYR A 64 -29.20 3.23 -10.78
N LEU A 65 -28.13 3.12 -9.98
CA LEU A 65 -27.72 4.18 -9.05
C LEU A 65 -27.11 5.38 -9.79
N LYS A 66 -26.59 5.21 -11.01
CA LYS A 66 -26.12 6.33 -11.84
C LYS A 66 -27.27 7.25 -12.29
N LYS A 67 -28.49 6.73 -12.38
CA LYS A 67 -29.68 7.49 -12.80
C LYS A 67 -30.23 8.45 -11.73
N PHE A 68 -29.79 8.34 -10.47
CA PHE A 68 -30.31 9.14 -9.36
C PHE A 68 -29.26 10.06 -8.71
N ARG A 69 -28.18 10.40 -9.43
CA ARG A 69 -27.30 11.49 -9.01
C ARG A 69 -28.03 12.83 -9.21
N PHE A 70 -28.51 13.41 -8.12
CA PHE A 70 -28.86 14.83 -8.02
C PHE A 70 -27.61 15.71 -8.10
#